data_AF-A0A536LGL8-F1
#
_entry.id   AF-A0A536LGL8-F1
#
_cell.length_a   1.000
_cell.length_b   1.000
_cell.length_c   1.000
_cell.angle_alpha   90.00
_cell.angle_beta   90.00
_cell.angle_gamma   90.00
#
_symmetry.space_group_name_H-M   'P 1'
#
loop_
_entity.id
_entity.type
_entity.pdbx_description
1 polymer ?
#
loop_
_entity_poly.entity_id
_entity_poly.type
_entity_poly.pdbx_seq_one_letter_code
_entity_poly.pdbx_strand_id
1 'polypeptide(L)'
;MGMADAGSVVGPPMPGAQEPGVHFPHSTPRGFTPKPAAWPALRPYQSQVGRAIIDSVLDRCGLTITVVMARQAGKNEISAQAEAFLLGKFMRRSVDAIKCAPTLEPQGRISLSRLWTRMVQADMAQRGSLEGGQAVRFGDARQVFLSAEPSANVVGHTAGILLEVDEAQDVDREKFDREFRPMAAPAGATTVYYGTPWDDSTLLERAVQTNR
;
A
#
# COMPACT_ATOMS: atom_id res chain seq x y z
N MET A 1 61.59 10.71 -44.06
CA MET A 1 60.86 10.53 -45.34
C MET A 1 60.03 9.26 -45.18
N GLY A 2 58.73 9.23 -44.93
CA GLY A 2 57.63 10.19 -44.83
C GLY A 2 56.34 9.35 -44.89
N MET A 3 55.21 9.88 -44.37
CA MET A 3 53.82 9.38 -44.47
C MET A 3 53.44 8.21 -43.54
N ALA A 4 52.27 8.16 -42.90
CA ALA A 4 51.18 9.12 -42.72
C ALA A 4 50.36 8.69 -41.50
N ASP A 5 49.98 9.69 -40.70
CA ASP A 5 49.14 9.59 -39.51
C ASP A 5 47.66 9.56 -39.93
N ALA A 6 46.91 8.54 -39.52
CA ALA A 6 45.48 8.43 -39.77
C ALA A 6 44.70 8.97 -38.57
N GLY A 7 44.39 10.28 -38.60
CA GLY A 7 43.54 10.92 -37.60
C GLY A 7 42.11 10.39 -37.65
N SER A 8 41.65 9.74 -36.58
CA SER A 8 40.23 9.54 -36.32
C SER A 8 39.66 10.83 -35.72
N VAL A 9 38.89 11.57 -36.52
CA VAL A 9 38.12 12.73 -36.03
C VAL A 9 36.95 12.20 -35.21
N VAL A 10 36.97 12.42 -33.89
CA VAL A 10 35.82 12.18 -33.00
C VAL A 10 34.91 13.40 -33.10
N GLY A 11 33.77 13.25 -33.79
CA GLY A 11 32.72 14.25 -33.81
C GLY A 11 31.96 14.32 -32.47
N PRO A 12 31.31 15.45 -32.14
CA PRO A 12 30.53 15.59 -30.91
C PRO A 12 29.30 14.64 -30.92
N PRO A 13 28.81 14.21 -29.75
CA PRO A 13 27.68 13.31 -29.67
C PRO A 13 26.40 13.97 -30.20
N MET A 14 25.67 13.22 -31.02
CA MET A 14 24.35 13.59 -31.54
C MET A 14 23.34 13.71 -30.38
N PRO A 15 22.61 14.82 -30.23
CA PRO A 15 21.52 14.91 -29.28
C PRO A 15 20.29 14.19 -29.84
N GLY A 16 19.82 13.13 -29.17
CA GLY A 16 18.53 12.52 -29.50
C GLY A 16 18.39 11.00 -29.41
N ALA A 17 19.29 10.27 -28.74
CA ALA A 17 19.03 8.87 -28.42
C ALA A 17 18.01 8.79 -27.28
N GLN A 18 16.72 8.72 -27.61
CA GLN A 18 15.68 8.28 -26.68
C GLN A 18 16.02 6.87 -26.21
N GLU A 19 16.27 6.70 -24.91
CA GLU A 19 16.25 5.39 -24.28
C GLU A 19 14.89 4.72 -24.56
N PRO A 20 14.85 3.40 -24.77
CA PRO A 20 13.59 2.70 -25.06
C PRO A 20 12.63 2.89 -23.88
N GLY A 21 11.65 3.78 -24.07
CA GLY A 21 10.62 4.07 -23.10
C GLY A 21 9.82 2.80 -22.83
N VAL A 22 9.86 2.34 -21.58
CA VAL A 22 8.94 1.32 -21.08
C VAL A 22 7.54 1.92 -21.17
N HIS A 23 6.78 1.49 -22.18
CA HIS A 23 5.41 1.94 -22.41
C HIS A 23 4.51 1.24 -21.39
N PHE A 24 4.20 1.90 -20.28
CA PHE A 24 3.22 1.40 -19.32
C PHE A 24 1.82 1.61 -19.92
N PRO A 25 1.00 0.55 -20.11
CA PRO A 25 -0.35 0.73 -20.59
C PRO A 25 -1.16 1.52 -19.55
N HIS A 26 -1.61 2.71 -19.92
CA HIS A 26 -2.54 3.52 -19.13
C HIS A 26 -3.92 2.86 -19.14
N SER A 27 -4.19 2.00 -18.17
CA SER A 27 -5.54 1.48 -17.94
C SER A 27 -6.07 2.04 -16.63
N THR A 28 -6.77 3.17 -16.72
CA THR A 28 -7.80 3.49 -15.72
C THR A 28 -8.77 2.30 -15.70
N PRO A 29 -9.00 1.65 -14.55
CA PRO A 29 -9.88 0.48 -14.52
C PRO A 29 -11.29 0.86 -14.96
N ARG A 30 -11.95 -0.07 -15.63
CA ARG A 30 -13.41 -0.02 -15.80
C ARG A 30 -14.07 0.01 -14.42
N GLY A 31 -14.90 1.02 -14.17
CA GLY A 31 -15.65 1.18 -12.92
C GLY A 31 -14.97 2.04 -11.85
N PHE A 32 -13.74 2.54 -12.10
CA PHE A 32 -13.06 3.42 -11.16
C PHE A 32 -12.99 4.85 -11.69
N THR A 33 -13.88 5.72 -11.22
CA THR A 33 -13.82 7.17 -11.46
C THR A 33 -13.38 7.88 -10.18
N PRO A 34 -12.09 8.16 -10.02
CA PRO A 34 -11.62 8.97 -8.90
C PRO A 34 -12.22 10.37 -9.06
N LYS A 35 -12.90 10.89 -8.03
CA LYS A 35 -13.25 12.31 -8.02
C LYS A 35 -11.96 13.10 -7.81
N PRO A 36 -11.62 14.07 -8.69
CA PRO A 36 -10.53 15.00 -8.42
C PRO A 36 -10.91 15.79 -7.15
N ALA A 37 -10.27 15.43 -6.06
CA ALA A 37 -10.43 16.06 -4.76
C ALA A 37 -9.04 16.33 -4.20
N ALA A 38 -8.90 17.31 -3.34
CA ALA A 38 -7.63 17.57 -2.66
C ALA A 38 -7.17 16.33 -1.86
N TRP A 39 -5.85 16.17 -1.71
CA TRP A 39 -5.28 15.20 -0.79
C TRP A 39 -5.79 15.47 0.63
N PRO A 40 -6.46 14.53 1.32
CA PRO A 40 -7.04 14.79 2.63
C PRO A 40 -5.97 15.07 3.68
N ALA A 41 -6.10 16.17 4.43
CA ALA A 41 -5.25 16.43 5.57
C ALA A 41 -5.58 15.47 6.72
N LEU A 42 -4.58 14.74 7.20
CA LEU A 42 -4.70 13.94 8.42
C LEU A 42 -4.77 14.84 9.65
N ARG A 43 -5.63 14.48 10.60
CA ARG A 43 -5.66 15.11 11.93
C ARG A 43 -4.34 14.84 12.67
N PRO A 44 -3.97 15.62 13.70
CA PRO A 44 -2.70 15.41 14.42
C PRO A 44 -2.52 13.98 14.95
N TYR A 45 -3.55 13.38 15.57
CA TYR A 45 -3.48 12.00 16.05
C TYR A 45 -3.30 10.98 14.91
N GLN A 46 -3.93 11.23 13.75
CA GLN A 46 -3.81 10.37 12.56
C GLN A 46 -2.39 10.46 11.98
N SER A 47 -1.83 11.67 11.94
CA SER A 47 -0.48 11.93 11.45
C SER A 47 0.57 11.28 12.34
N GLN A 48 0.38 11.28 13.66
CA GLN A 48 1.26 10.58 14.60
C GLN A 48 1.30 9.08 14.32
N VAL A 49 0.15 8.45 14.11
CA VAL A 49 0.06 7.03 13.75
C VAL A 49 0.74 6.75 12.41
N GLY A 50 0.41 7.52 11.37
CA GLY A 50 1.01 7.35 10.04
C GLY A 50 2.52 7.50 10.07
N ARG A 51 3.03 8.47 10.84
CA ARG A 51 4.47 8.69 11.02
C ARG A 51 5.14 7.52 11.75
N ALA A 52 4.55 7.01 12.83
CA ALA A 52 5.12 5.86 13.55
C ALA A 52 5.26 4.62 12.64
N ILE A 53 4.28 4.39 11.76
CA ILE A 53 4.34 3.30 10.77
C ILE A 53 5.44 3.54 9.75
N ILE A 54 5.46 4.73 9.14
CA ILE A 54 6.46 5.09 8.13
C ILE A 54 7.87 5.00 8.71
N ASP A 55 8.10 5.60 9.87
CA ASP A 55 9.40 5.62 10.53
C ASP A 55 9.87 4.17 10.81
N SER A 56 9.00 3.30 11.34
CA SER A 56 9.31 1.87 11.54
C SER A 56 9.69 1.15 10.24
N VAL A 57 9.01 1.43 9.13
CA VAL A 57 9.32 0.83 7.83
C VAL A 57 10.64 1.35 7.26
N LEU A 58 10.87 2.67 7.32
CA LEU A 58 12.07 3.30 6.79
C LEU A 58 13.33 2.90 7.57
N ASP A 59 13.22 2.84 8.89
CA ASP A 59 14.30 2.45 9.79
C ASP A 59 14.46 0.93 9.92
N ARG A 60 13.58 0.15 9.27
CA ARG A 60 13.57 -1.32 9.27
C ARG A 60 13.52 -1.92 10.67
N CYS A 61 12.69 -1.33 11.52
CA CYS A 61 12.56 -1.73 12.92
C CYS A 61 11.81 -3.06 13.11
N GLY A 62 11.07 -3.53 12.11
CA GLY A 62 10.28 -4.76 12.19
C GLY A 62 9.23 -4.74 13.30
N LEU A 63 8.73 -3.56 13.67
CA LEU A 63 7.80 -3.42 14.79
C LEU A 63 6.47 -4.08 14.47
N THR A 64 5.79 -4.49 15.53
CA THR A 64 4.36 -4.78 15.50
C THR A 64 3.61 -3.60 16.11
N ILE A 65 2.79 -2.92 15.32
CA ILE A 65 2.05 -1.72 15.70
C ILE A 65 0.56 -2.07 15.72
N THR A 66 -0.14 -1.68 16.77
CA THR A 66 -1.59 -1.89 16.89
C THR A 66 -2.30 -0.54 16.91
N VAL A 67 -3.19 -0.33 15.94
CA VAL A 67 -3.95 0.89 15.74
C VAL A 67 -5.41 0.59 16.05
N VAL A 68 -5.83 0.88 17.29
CA VAL A 68 -7.23 0.76 17.72
C VAL A 68 -7.88 2.12 17.66
N MET A 69 -8.91 2.25 16.82
CA MET A 69 -9.63 3.51 16.63
C MET A 69 -11.13 3.23 16.46
N ALA A 70 -11.98 4.17 16.87
CA ALA A 70 -13.42 4.04 16.66
C ALA A 70 -13.78 3.89 15.17
N ARG A 71 -14.94 3.27 14.88
CA ARG A 71 -15.47 3.20 13.50
C ARG A 71 -15.49 4.61 12.90
N GLN A 72 -15.06 4.73 11.65
CA GLN A 72 -14.98 6.01 10.92
C GLN A 72 -13.99 7.06 11.49
N ALA A 73 -13.11 6.72 12.42
CA ALA A 73 -12.03 7.61 12.90
C ALA A 73 -10.90 7.84 11.86
N GLY A 74 -11.06 7.34 10.63
CA GLY A 74 -10.14 7.56 9.52
C GLY A 74 -8.93 6.64 9.49
N LYS A 75 -8.95 5.48 10.16
CA LYS A 75 -7.85 4.49 10.14
C LYS A 75 -7.45 4.07 8.71
N ASN A 76 -8.44 3.84 7.83
CA ASN A 76 -8.20 3.45 6.43
C ASN A 76 -7.58 4.60 5.63
N GLU A 77 -7.81 5.86 6.04
CA GLU A 77 -7.19 7.02 5.40
C GLU A 77 -5.70 7.13 5.78
N ILE A 78 -5.36 6.90 7.04
CA ILE A 78 -3.96 6.81 7.50
C ILE A 78 -3.23 5.76 6.70
N SER A 79 -3.80 4.55 6.63
CA SER A 79 -3.22 3.42 5.92
C SER A 79 -3.03 3.73 4.43
N ALA A 80 -4.05 4.21 3.72
CA ALA A 80 -3.93 4.55 2.29
C ALA A 80 -2.88 5.63 1.99
N GLN A 81 -2.69 6.60 2.89
CA GLN A 81 -1.63 7.62 2.73
C GLN A 81 -0.24 7.05 3.02
N ALA A 82 -0.11 6.17 4.02
CA ALA A 82 1.14 5.46 4.30
C ALA A 82 1.54 4.54 3.14
N GLU A 83 0.60 3.75 2.62
CA GLU A 83 0.77 2.90 1.44
C GLU A 83 1.24 3.72 0.22
N ALA A 84 0.58 4.84 -0.09
CA ALA A 84 0.95 5.70 -1.22
C ALA A 84 2.37 6.30 -1.05
N PHE A 85 2.70 6.77 0.16
CA PHE A 85 4.03 7.29 0.47
C PHE A 85 5.10 6.21 0.29
N LEU A 86 4.87 5.00 0.81
CA LEU A 86 5.80 3.88 0.72
C LEU A 86 5.97 3.40 -0.72
N LEU A 87 4.89 3.32 -1.51
CA LEU A 87 4.98 3.04 -2.94
C LEU A 87 5.89 4.04 -3.66
N GLY A 88 5.71 5.34 -3.42
CA GLY A 88 6.59 6.37 -3.97
C GLY A 88 8.04 6.24 -3.51
N LYS A 89 8.26 5.99 -2.21
CA LYS A 89 9.58 5.86 -1.61
C LYS A 89 10.36 4.65 -2.14
N PHE A 90 9.67 3.52 -2.36
CA PHE A 90 10.27 2.25 -2.77
C PHE A 90 10.13 1.97 -4.26
N MET A 91 9.67 2.92 -5.08
CA MET A 91 9.34 2.72 -6.50
C MET A 91 10.45 2.12 -7.39
N ARG A 92 11.72 2.13 -6.96
CA ARG A 92 12.87 1.54 -7.68
C ARG A 92 13.35 0.23 -7.07
N ARG A 93 12.55 -0.36 -6.19
CA ARG A 93 12.86 -1.61 -5.49
C ARG A 93 11.72 -2.57 -5.75
N SER A 94 12.06 -3.78 -6.20
CA SER A 94 11.11 -4.86 -6.36
C SER A 94 10.72 -5.42 -4.99
N VAL A 95 9.77 -4.77 -4.33
CA VAL A 95 9.26 -5.12 -3.01
C VAL A 95 7.74 -5.01 -2.97
N ASP A 96 7.14 -5.90 -2.20
CA ASP A 96 5.70 -5.89 -1.95
C ASP A 96 5.42 -5.43 -0.52
N ALA A 97 4.45 -4.55 -0.37
CA ALA A 97 3.67 -4.40 0.86
C ALA A 97 2.39 -5.22 0.72
N ILE A 98 1.98 -5.87 1.80
CA ILE A 98 0.80 -6.73 1.83
C ILE A 98 -0.21 -6.14 2.80
N LYS A 99 -1.47 -6.06 2.39
CA LYS A 99 -2.60 -5.84 3.29
C LYS A 99 -3.55 -7.02 3.20
N CYS A 100 -3.87 -7.63 4.33
CA CYS A 100 -4.98 -8.55 4.43
C CYS A 100 -6.19 -7.87 5.06
N ALA A 101 -7.38 -8.27 4.59
CA ALA A 101 -8.66 -7.88 5.14
C ALA A 101 -9.50 -9.15 5.35
N PRO A 102 -10.56 -9.13 6.17
CA PRO A 102 -11.38 -10.33 6.44
C PRO A 102 -11.87 -11.00 5.16
N THR A 103 -12.32 -10.18 4.20
CA THR A 103 -12.63 -10.61 2.82
C THR A 103 -12.01 -9.63 1.81
N LEU A 104 -11.74 -10.10 0.58
CA LEU A 104 -11.32 -9.19 -0.51
C LEU A 104 -12.50 -8.30 -0.94
N GLU A 105 -13.70 -8.87 -0.99
CA GLU A 105 -14.94 -8.17 -1.34
C GLU A 105 -15.87 -8.08 -0.12
N PRO A 106 -16.34 -6.88 0.28
CA PRO A 106 -15.94 -5.55 -0.22
C PRO A 106 -14.67 -4.94 0.41
N GLN A 107 -14.17 -5.44 1.53
CA GLN A 107 -13.23 -4.72 2.42
C GLN A 107 -11.89 -4.42 1.71
N GLY A 108 -11.26 -5.46 1.16
CA GLY A 108 -10.01 -5.30 0.40
C GLY A 108 -10.14 -4.37 -0.79
N ARG A 109 -11.25 -4.44 -1.56
CA ARG A 109 -11.51 -3.52 -2.68
C ARG A 109 -11.72 -2.09 -2.24
N ILE A 110 -12.38 -1.85 -1.12
CA ILE A 110 -12.55 -0.50 -0.57
C ILE A 110 -11.18 0.10 -0.21
N SER A 111 -10.30 -0.69 0.41
CA SER A 111 -8.94 -0.26 0.73
C SER A 111 -8.10 0.00 -0.53
N LEU A 112 -8.14 -0.90 -1.53
CA LEU A 112 -7.49 -0.70 -2.84
C LEU A 112 -8.00 0.56 -3.55
N SER A 113 -9.32 0.74 -3.59
CA SER A 113 -9.99 1.91 -4.15
C SER A 113 -9.49 3.20 -3.51
N ARG A 114 -9.39 3.21 -2.18
CA ARG A 114 -8.89 4.37 -1.44
C ARG A 114 -7.45 4.69 -1.80
N LEU A 115 -6.56 3.69 -1.80
CA LEU A 115 -5.17 3.87 -2.22
C LEU A 115 -5.09 4.43 -3.64
N TRP A 116 -5.80 3.82 -4.59
CA TRP A 116 -5.78 4.28 -5.97
C TRP A 116 -6.29 5.71 -6.11
N THR A 117 -7.29 6.11 -5.33
CA THR A 117 -7.72 7.52 -5.26
C THR A 117 -6.59 8.43 -4.80
N ARG A 118 -5.80 8.03 -3.79
CA ARG A 118 -4.64 8.81 -3.32
C ARG A 118 -3.54 8.90 -4.38
N MET A 119 -3.28 7.80 -5.09
CA MET A 119 -2.36 7.79 -6.23
C MET A 119 -2.77 8.78 -7.32
N VAL A 120 -4.07 8.89 -7.61
CA VAL A 120 -4.59 9.88 -8.58
C VAL A 120 -4.42 11.31 -8.07
N GLN A 121 -4.73 11.57 -6.80
CA GLN A 121 -4.58 12.90 -6.21
C GLN A 121 -3.13 13.38 -6.12
N ALA A 122 -2.19 12.46 -6.00
CA ALA A 122 -0.76 12.74 -5.99
C ALA A 122 -0.14 12.78 -7.41
N ASP A 123 -0.95 12.70 -8.48
CA ASP A 123 -0.49 12.59 -9.87
C ASP A 123 0.45 11.39 -10.13
N MET A 124 0.40 10.38 -9.27
CA MET A 124 1.20 9.16 -9.37
C MET A 124 0.52 8.10 -10.25
N ALA A 125 -0.81 8.15 -10.37
CA ALA A 125 -1.58 7.15 -11.12
C ALA A 125 -1.20 7.07 -12.61
N GLN A 126 -0.67 8.14 -13.21
CA GLN A 126 -0.19 8.12 -14.60
C GLN A 126 0.98 7.14 -14.83
N ARG A 127 1.75 6.86 -13.77
CA ARG A 127 2.89 5.93 -13.78
C ARG A 127 2.65 4.71 -12.89
N GLY A 128 1.46 4.59 -12.34
CA GLY A 128 1.02 3.42 -11.57
C GLY A 128 0.09 2.55 -12.39
N SER A 129 -0.15 1.34 -11.90
CA SER A 129 -1.12 0.42 -12.50
C SER A 129 -1.88 -0.35 -11.44
N LEU A 130 -3.05 -0.84 -11.81
CA LEU A 130 -3.81 -1.81 -11.03
C LEU A 130 -3.62 -3.20 -11.64
N GLU A 131 -3.19 -4.16 -10.82
CA GLU A 131 -2.84 -5.51 -11.27
C GLU A 131 -3.80 -6.54 -10.70
N GLY A 132 -4.36 -7.38 -11.57
CA GLY A 132 -5.19 -8.52 -11.17
C GLY A 132 -6.42 -8.17 -10.34
N GLY A 133 -6.80 -6.88 -10.26
CA GLY A 133 -7.85 -6.40 -9.37
C GLY A 133 -7.50 -6.39 -7.87
N GLN A 134 -6.29 -6.76 -7.49
CA GLN A 134 -5.90 -6.95 -6.09
C GLN A 134 -4.53 -6.35 -5.74
N ALA A 135 -3.92 -5.57 -6.64
CA ALA A 135 -2.70 -4.85 -6.32
C ALA A 135 -2.62 -3.49 -7.01
N VAL A 136 -1.95 -2.54 -6.37
CA VAL A 136 -1.51 -1.25 -6.93
C VAL A 136 0.00 -1.33 -7.10
N ARG A 137 0.50 -1.11 -8.32
CA ARG A 137 1.93 -0.99 -8.62
C ARG A 137 2.30 0.47 -8.86
N PHE A 138 3.49 0.85 -8.39
CA PHE A 138 4.15 2.10 -8.78
C PHE A 138 5.65 1.87 -8.94
N GLY A 139 6.16 1.99 -10.16
CA GLY A 139 7.50 1.50 -10.50
C GLY A 139 7.62 -0.01 -10.27
N ASP A 140 8.62 -0.43 -9.51
CA ASP A 140 8.86 -1.84 -9.15
C ASP A 140 8.17 -2.26 -7.83
N ALA A 141 7.64 -1.30 -7.07
CA ALA A 141 6.98 -1.57 -5.80
C ALA A 141 5.48 -1.85 -5.97
N ARG A 142 4.94 -2.73 -5.13
CA ARG A 142 3.52 -3.08 -5.13
C ARG A 142 2.90 -3.03 -3.73
N GLN A 143 1.65 -2.60 -3.66
CA GLN A 143 0.75 -2.88 -2.55
C GLN A 143 -0.21 -3.97 -3.00
N VAL A 144 -0.21 -5.11 -2.34
CA VAL A 144 -1.07 -6.27 -2.66
C VAL A 144 -2.13 -6.42 -1.57
N PHE A 145 -3.39 -6.61 -1.98
CA PHE A 145 -4.55 -6.78 -1.12
C PHE A 145 -5.01 -8.23 -1.18
N LEU A 146 -5.14 -8.89 -0.02
CA LEU A 146 -5.44 -10.31 0.08
C LEU A 146 -6.64 -10.55 0.99
N SER A 147 -7.44 -11.58 0.67
CA SER A 147 -8.53 -12.06 1.53
C SER A 147 -7.98 -12.95 2.64
N ALA A 148 -8.42 -12.74 3.87
CA ALA A 148 -8.16 -13.62 5.00
C ALA A 148 -9.27 -14.66 5.21
N GLU A 149 -10.16 -14.86 4.23
CA GLU A 149 -11.15 -15.94 4.29
C GLU A 149 -10.46 -17.32 4.40
N PRO A 150 -11.06 -18.29 5.10
CA PRO A 150 -10.46 -19.61 5.26
C PRO A 150 -10.09 -20.28 3.93
N SER A 151 -10.95 -20.12 2.91
CA SER A 151 -10.79 -20.70 1.57
C SER A 151 -9.82 -19.92 0.66
N ALA A 152 -9.40 -18.72 1.04
CA ALA A 152 -8.48 -17.92 0.23
C ALA A 152 -7.07 -18.53 0.25
N ASN A 153 -6.47 -18.71 -0.93
CA ASN A 153 -5.08 -19.14 -1.04
C ASN A 153 -4.17 -17.91 -1.19
N VAL A 154 -3.37 -17.64 -0.16
CA VAL A 154 -2.49 -16.46 -0.09
C VAL A 154 -1.02 -16.87 0.01
N VAL A 155 -0.72 -18.17 -0.05
CA VAL A 155 0.64 -18.70 0.08
C VAL A 155 1.48 -18.27 -1.13
N GLY A 156 2.73 -17.88 -0.86
CA GLY A 156 3.69 -17.45 -1.89
C GLY A 156 3.90 -15.93 -1.97
N HIS A 157 3.08 -15.15 -1.27
CA HIS A 157 3.36 -13.72 -1.06
C HIS A 157 4.42 -13.50 0.03
N THR A 158 5.16 -12.40 -0.06
CA THR A 158 6.12 -11.97 0.96
C THR A 158 5.95 -10.48 1.17
N ALA A 159 5.80 -10.05 2.41
CA ALA A 159 5.79 -8.64 2.79
C ALA A 159 7.25 -8.18 2.90
N GLY A 160 7.73 -7.48 1.88
CA GLY A 160 9.09 -6.97 1.80
C GLY A 160 9.32 -5.68 2.60
N ILE A 161 8.25 -4.93 2.90
CA ILE A 161 8.34 -3.66 3.65
C ILE A 161 7.27 -3.49 4.73
N LEU A 162 6.03 -3.91 4.46
CA LEU A 162 4.89 -3.67 5.35
C LEU A 162 3.88 -4.82 5.23
N LEU A 163 3.39 -5.31 6.37
CA LEU A 163 2.25 -6.22 6.48
C LEU A 163 1.13 -5.52 7.26
N GLU A 164 0.01 -5.25 6.64
CA GLU A 164 -1.16 -4.65 7.29
C GLU A 164 -2.28 -5.67 7.45
N VAL A 165 -2.99 -5.58 8.56
CA VAL A 165 -4.21 -6.34 8.84
C VAL A 165 -5.33 -5.33 9.05
N ASP A 166 -6.19 -5.19 8.05
CA ASP A 166 -7.40 -4.36 8.15
C ASP A 166 -8.51 -5.12 8.87
N GLU A 167 -9.34 -4.39 9.62
CA GLU A 167 -10.40 -4.96 10.47
C GLU A 167 -9.91 -6.20 11.25
N ALA A 168 -8.75 -6.08 11.91
CA ALA A 168 -8.04 -7.21 12.53
C ALA A 168 -8.89 -7.97 13.57
N GLN A 169 -9.94 -7.35 14.12
CA GLN A 169 -10.91 -8.01 14.98
C GLN A 169 -11.68 -9.15 14.30
N ASP A 170 -11.83 -9.06 12.97
CA ASP A 170 -12.66 -9.95 12.13
C ASP A 170 -11.79 -10.94 11.33
N VAL A 171 -10.47 -10.95 11.53
CA VAL A 171 -9.53 -11.88 10.89
C VAL A 171 -9.30 -13.08 11.80
N ASP A 172 -9.48 -14.29 11.26
CA ASP A 172 -9.20 -15.52 11.99
C ASP A 172 -7.72 -15.61 12.39
N ARG A 173 -7.48 -15.88 13.68
CA ARG A 173 -6.13 -15.89 14.25
C ARG A 173 -5.27 -17.01 13.67
N GLU A 174 -5.82 -18.21 13.53
CA GLU A 174 -5.06 -19.36 13.03
C GLU A 174 -4.68 -19.16 11.57
N LYS A 175 -5.60 -18.63 10.77
CA LYS A 175 -5.36 -18.21 9.39
C LYS A 175 -4.24 -17.18 9.32
N PHE A 176 -4.30 -16.13 10.15
CA PHE A 176 -3.26 -15.10 10.19
C PHE A 176 -1.89 -15.67 10.55
N ASP A 177 -1.81 -16.41 11.66
CA ASP A 177 -0.54 -16.94 12.18
C ASP A 177 0.09 -17.95 11.21
N ARG A 178 -0.72 -18.74 10.51
CA ARG A 178 -0.24 -19.75 9.55
C ARG A 178 0.15 -19.16 8.21
N GLU A 179 -0.59 -18.18 7.68
CA GLU A 179 -0.48 -17.81 6.27
C GLU A 179 0.03 -16.38 6.04
N PHE A 180 -0.26 -15.43 6.94
CA PHE A 180 0.13 -14.03 6.77
C PHE A 180 1.35 -13.65 7.60
N ARG A 181 1.40 -14.07 8.87
CA ARG A 181 2.55 -13.78 9.76
C ARG A 181 3.89 -14.20 9.17
N PRO A 182 4.03 -15.37 8.51
CA PRO A 182 5.30 -15.76 7.90
C PRO A 182 5.74 -14.84 6.76
N MET A 183 4.83 -14.10 6.12
CA MET A 183 5.16 -13.21 5.00
C MET A 183 6.07 -12.06 5.43
N ALA A 184 5.98 -11.60 6.68
CA ALA A 184 6.80 -10.50 7.19
C ALA A 184 8.22 -10.93 7.61
N ALA A 185 8.42 -12.22 7.90
CA ALA A 185 9.66 -12.72 8.49
C ALA A 185 10.89 -12.56 7.57
N PRO A 186 10.85 -12.86 6.25
CA PRO A 186 12.05 -12.82 5.39
C PRO A 186 12.71 -11.44 5.31
N ALA A 187 11.92 -10.36 5.37
CA ALA A 187 12.40 -9.00 5.24
C ALA A 187 12.38 -8.22 6.57
N GLY A 188 11.88 -8.82 7.66
CA GLY A 188 11.64 -8.11 8.91
C GLY A 188 10.65 -6.96 8.74
N ALA A 189 9.58 -7.18 7.95
CA ALA A 189 8.62 -6.13 7.64
C ALA A 189 7.87 -5.67 8.89
N THR A 190 7.61 -4.36 8.97
CA THR A 190 6.71 -3.81 10.01
C THR A 190 5.33 -4.42 9.82
N THR A 191 4.71 -4.87 10.91
CA THR A 191 3.35 -5.42 10.90
C THR A 191 2.40 -4.46 11.61
N VAL A 192 1.29 -4.09 10.98
CA VAL A 192 0.33 -3.13 11.53
C VAL A 192 -1.06 -3.75 11.58
N TYR A 193 -1.65 -3.78 12.77
CA TYR A 193 -3.03 -4.21 12.98
C TYR A 193 -3.94 -3.00 13.08
N TYR A 194 -4.87 -2.85 12.15
CA TYR A 194 -5.93 -1.85 12.21
C TYR A 194 -7.21 -2.49 12.72
N GLY A 195 -7.68 -2.03 13.87
CA GLY A 195 -8.87 -2.58 14.49
C GLY A 195 -9.78 -1.49 15.03
N THR A 196 -11.02 -1.88 15.32
CA THR A 196 -11.85 -1.15 16.26
C THR A 196 -11.79 -1.83 17.62
N PRO A 197 -12.07 -1.13 18.73
CA PRO A 197 -12.28 -1.78 20.01
C PRO A 197 -13.29 -2.94 19.83
N TRP A 198 -12.97 -4.13 20.36
CA TRP A 198 -13.93 -5.23 20.48
C TRP A 198 -14.97 -4.82 21.52
N ASP A 199 -16.18 -4.51 21.07
CA ASP A 199 -17.36 -4.44 21.92
C ASP A 199 -18.60 -4.71 21.07
N ASP A 200 -18.94 -5.99 20.93
CA ASP A 200 -20.27 -6.42 20.51
C ASP A 200 -21.22 -6.60 21.71
N SER A 201 -20.83 -6.18 22.91
CA SER A 201 -21.77 -5.89 23.99
C SER A 201 -22.29 -4.45 23.88
N THR A 202 -22.98 -4.14 22.77
CA THR A 202 -24.47 -4.12 22.74
C THR A 202 -25.13 -3.00 21.87
N LEU A 203 -26.43 -3.17 21.61
CA LEU A 203 -27.41 -2.07 21.43
C LEU A 203 -27.58 -1.18 22.70
N LEU A 204 -26.78 -1.39 23.74
CA LEU A 204 -26.98 -0.97 25.12
C LEU A 204 -25.90 -0.01 25.65
N GLU A 205 -24.97 0.47 24.82
CA GLU A 205 -24.68 1.92 24.83
C GLU A 205 -25.65 2.70 23.94
N ARG A 206 -26.07 2.09 22.82
CA ARG A 206 -26.97 2.62 21.78
C ARG A 206 -28.31 3.17 22.29
N ALA A 207 -28.68 2.90 23.54
CA ALA A 207 -29.90 3.42 24.20
C ALA A 207 -29.63 4.09 25.56
N VAL A 208 -28.43 4.00 26.15
CA VAL A 208 -28.12 4.65 27.43
C VAL A 208 -28.13 6.19 27.29
N GLN A 209 -27.92 6.73 26.08
CA GLN A 209 -28.05 8.16 25.77
C GLN A 209 -29.37 8.59 25.13
N THR A 210 -30.21 7.67 24.65
CA THR A 210 -31.61 8.07 24.42
C THR A 210 -32.31 8.38 25.76
N ASN A 211 -31.77 7.87 26.88
CA ASN A 211 -32.25 8.02 28.25
C ASN A 211 -31.51 9.10 29.09
N ARG A 212 -30.77 10.06 28.48
CA ARG A 212 -30.35 11.33 29.12
C ARG A 212 -30.29 12.51 28.15
#